data_AF-B4VVA1-F1
#
_entry.id   AF-B4VVA1-F1
#
_cell.length_a   1.000
_cell.length_b   1.000
_cell.length_c   1.000
_cell.angle_alpha   90.00
_cell.angle_beta   90.00
_cell.angle_gamma   90.00
#
_symmetry.space_group_name_H-M   'P 1'
#
loop_
_entity.id
_entity.type
_entity.pdbx_description
1 polymer ?
#
loop_
_entity_poly.entity_id
_entity_poly.type
_entity_poly.pdbx_seq_one_letter_code
_entity_poly.pdbx_strand_id
1 'polypeptide(L)'
;MPKILLEGQEIILTPEQAATDQAITDTLLPFYPDIANATFKRTENEGETLIEIVKRPGTKGNIYTPLQILKDSPEYINPVILLAVQLKALEIQGALTLETLILLQPTLQNTTQFGEKESTEIKRVASALKSASPIPAKTPILGF
;
A
#
# COMPACT_ATOMS: atom_id res chain seq x y z
N MET A 1 34.59 0.00 16.45
CA MET A 1 33.54 0.92 16.95
C MET A 1 32.44 0.97 15.91
N PRO A 2 31.14 1.00 16.27
CA PRO A 2 30.07 0.99 15.29
C PRO A 2 30.07 2.27 14.46
N LYS A 3 29.94 2.11 13.14
CA LYS A 3 29.94 3.21 12.16
C LYS A 3 28.58 3.27 11.48
N ILE A 4 28.01 4.47 11.40
CA ILE A 4 26.80 4.74 10.65
C ILE A 4 27.14 5.43 9.34
N LEU A 5 26.54 4.98 8.25
CA LEU A 5 26.56 5.67 6.97
C LEU A 5 25.21 6.36 6.73
N LEU A 6 25.23 7.69 6.69
CA LEU A 6 24.06 8.54 6.43
C LEU A 6 24.43 9.58 5.36
N GLU A 7 23.78 9.53 4.19
CA GLU A 7 23.99 10.49 3.08
C GLU A 7 25.47 10.64 2.64
N GLY A 8 26.23 9.55 2.70
CA GLY A 8 27.66 9.54 2.36
C GLY A 8 28.59 10.09 3.46
N GLN A 9 28.03 10.45 4.62
CA GLN A 9 28.78 10.82 5.81
C GLN A 9 28.90 9.63 6.77
N GLU A 10 30.11 9.43 7.29
CA GLU A 10 30.38 8.45 8.33
C GLU A 10 30.25 9.08 9.73
N ILE A 11 29.40 8.49 10.56
CA ILE A 11 29.20 8.91 11.95
C ILE A 11 29.63 7.77 12.87
N ILE A 12 30.61 8.03 13.72
CA ILE A 12 31.08 7.06 14.71
C ILE A 12 30.19 7.17 15.94
N LEU A 13 29.57 6.06 16.33
CA LEU A 13 28.76 5.97 17.55
C LEU A 13 29.48 5.18 18.64
N THR A 14 29.11 5.44 19.89
CA THR A 14 29.49 4.54 20.98
C THR A 14 28.70 3.23 20.89
N PRO A 15 29.19 2.13 21.48
CA PRO A 15 28.45 0.86 21.51
C PRO A 15 27.04 0.97 22.11
N GLU A 16 26.85 1.86 23.08
CA GLU A 16 25.54 2.12 23.70
C GLU A 16 24.58 2.83 22.74
N GLN A 17 25.06 3.82 21.99
CA GLN A 17 24.27 4.56 21.01
C GLN A 17 23.88 3.71 19.79
N ALA A 18 24.67 2.69 19.47
CA ALA A 18 24.41 1.76 18.36
C ALA A 18 23.79 0.42 18.79
N ALA A 19 23.42 0.26 20.07
CA ALA A 19 22.92 -1.00 20.61
C ALA A 19 21.63 -1.46 19.90
N THR A 20 20.69 -0.54 19.70
CA THR A 20 19.39 -0.80 19.06
C THR A 20 19.05 0.26 18.02
N ASP A 21 18.17 -0.06 17.08
CA ASP A 21 17.69 0.90 16.08
C ASP A 21 16.98 2.09 16.74
N GLN A 22 16.34 1.86 17.89
CA GLN A 22 15.76 2.93 18.72
C GLN A 22 16.83 3.83 19.33
N ALA A 23 17.92 3.27 19.87
CA ALA A 23 19.02 4.06 20.44
C ALA A 23 19.70 4.93 19.37
N ILE A 24 19.84 4.40 18.15
CA ILE A 24 20.36 5.15 17.00
C ILE A 24 19.41 6.28 16.63
N THR A 25 18.10 5.98 16.56
CA THR A 25 17.06 6.97 16.29
C THR A 25 17.09 8.08 17.33
N ASP A 26 17.03 7.75 18.62
CA ASP A 26 17.00 8.73 19.71
C ASP A 26 18.27 9.61 19.74
N THR A 27 19.43 9.03 19.43
CA THR A 27 20.71 9.75 19.39
C THR A 27 20.78 10.73 18.22
N LEU A 28 20.30 10.33 17.04
CA LEU A 28 20.45 11.10 15.81
C LEU A 28 19.24 12.00 15.49
N LEU A 29 18.08 11.74 16.10
CA LEU A 29 16.81 12.46 15.84
C LEU A 29 16.91 13.99 16.05
N PRO A 30 17.63 14.51 17.06
CA PRO A 30 17.81 15.95 17.24
C PRO A 30 18.54 16.63 16.08
N PHE A 31 19.37 15.89 15.34
CA PHE A 31 20.20 16.41 14.25
C PHE A 31 19.64 16.06 12.88
N TYR A 32 18.94 14.92 12.77
CA TYR A 32 18.39 14.38 11.53
C TYR A 32 16.95 13.93 11.74
N PRO A 33 15.95 14.85 11.71
CA PRO A 33 14.55 14.51 12.00
C PRO A 33 13.95 13.47 11.03
N ASP A 34 14.49 13.37 9.82
CA ASP A 34 14.05 12.42 8.79
C ASP A 34 14.25 10.95 9.16
N ILE A 35 15.12 10.65 10.14
CA ILE A 35 15.43 9.26 10.52
C ILE A 35 14.32 8.61 11.34
N ALA A 36 13.35 9.39 11.85
CA ALA A 36 12.25 8.87 12.67
C ALA A 36 11.47 7.73 11.99
N ASN A 37 11.49 7.69 10.66
CA ASN A 37 10.84 6.66 9.85
C ASN A 37 11.84 5.88 8.96
N ALA A 38 13.15 5.99 9.20
CA ALA A 38 14.16 5.33 8.40
C ALA A 38 14.21 3.81 8.65
N THR A 39 14.80 3.08 7.71
CA THR A 39 15.10 1.65 7.87
C THR A 39 16.61 1.49 8.05
N PHE A 40 17.01 0.70 9.03
CA PHE A 40 18.41 0.45 9.35
C PHE A 40 18.84 -0.88 8.74
N LYS A 41 19.95 -0.88 8.01
CA LYS A 41 20.57 -2.10 7.47
C LYS A 41 21.91 -2.30 8.16
N ARG A 42 22.05 -3.41 8.88
CA ARG A 42 23.29 -3.77 9.60
C ARG A 42 24.10 -4.74 8.75
N THR A 43 25.36 -4.42 8.53
CA THR A 43 26.34 -5.27 7.84
C THR A 43 27.58 -5.40 8.70
N GLU A 44 28.01 -6.63 8.96
CA GLU A 44 29.28 -6.90 9.63
C GLU A 44 30.35 -7.14 8.57
N ASN A 45 31.32 -6.23 8.50
CA ASN A 45 32.48 -6.37 7.61
C ASN A 45 33.74 -6.38 8.48
N GLU A 46 34.54 -7.43 8.38
CA GLU A 46 35.89 -7.53 8.97
C GLU A 46 35.98 -7.17 10.47
N GLY A 47 34.93 -7.50 11.24
CA GLY A 47 34.88 -7.23 12.70
C GLY A 47 34.37 -5.84 13.08
N GLU A 48 33.94 -5.02 12.12
CA GLU A 48 33.27 -3.74 12.35
C GLU A 48 31.79 -3.80 11.94
N THR A 49 30.92 -3.29 12.81
CA THR A 49 29.48 -3.13 12.51
C THR A 49 29.26 -1.84 11.74
N LEU A 50 28.90 -1.96 10.46
CA LEU A 50 28.46 -0.86 9.61
C LEU A 50 26.93 -0.84 9.58
N ILE A 51 26.34 0.31 9.91
CA ILE A 51 24.89 0.51 9.93
C ILE A 51 24.53 1.57 8.89
N GLU A 52 23.89 1.15 7.81
CA GLU A 52 23.41 2.04 6.75
C GLU A 52 21.99 2.52 7.07
N ILE A 53 21.79 3.84 7.11
CA ILE A 53 20.47 4.43 7.32
C ILE A 53 19.85 4.74 5.96
N VAL A 54 18.82 3.99 5.59
CA VAL A 54 18.03 4.24 4.39
C VAL A 54 16.82 5.08 4.80
N LYS A 55 16.83 6.38 4.46
CA LYS A 55 15.66 7.25 4.62
C LYS A 55 14.50 6.63 3.85
N ARG A 56 13.35 6.41 4.50
CA ARG A 56 12.12 6.11 3.75
C ARG A 56 11.66 7.43 3.12
N PRO A 57 11.55 7.53 1.79
CA PRO A 57 10.84 8.66 1.21
C PRO A 57 9.44 8.70 1.86
N GLY A 58 9.05 9.87 2.36
CA GLY A 58 7.75 10.02 2.99
C GLY A 58 6.64 9.56 2.04
N THR A 59 5.52 9.09 2.57
CA THR A 59 4.33 8.65 1.81
C THR A 59 3.68 9.77 0.97
N LYS A 60 4.25 10.97 0.98
CA LYS A 60 3.76 12.18 0.32
C LYS A 60 4.30 12.25 -1.10
N GLY A 61 3.73 11.44 -1.98
CA GLY A 61 3.91 11.59 -3.42
C GLY A 61 3.93 10.24 -4.11
N ASN A 62 2.75 9.77 -4.52
CA ASN A 62 2.72 8.82 -5.61
C ASN A 62 3.27 9.55 -6.85
N ILE A 63 4.17 8.91 -7.61
CA ILE A 63 4.71 9.43 -8.87
C ILE A 63 3.56 9.81 -9.81
N TYR A 64 2.45 9.09 -9.69
CA TYR A 64 1.21 9.35 -10.40
C TYR A 64 0.26 10.23 -9.57
N THR A 65 -0.28 11.27 -10.20
CA THR A 65 -1.39 12.02 -9.60
C THR A 65 -2.62 11.11 -9.48
N PRO A 66 -3.51 11.32 -8.49
CA PRO A 66 -4.76 10.58 -8.40
C PRO A 66 -5.58 10.60 -9.70
N LEU A 67 -5.54 11.71 -10.43
CA LEU A 67 -6.17 11.83 -11.74
C LEU A 67 -5.54 10.90 -12.79
N GLN A 68 -4.21 10.78 -12.81
CA GLN A 68 -3.51 9.87 -13.71
C GLN A 68 -3.87 8.41 -13.41
N ILE A 69 -3.91 8.04 -12.13
CA ILE A 69 -4.33 6.70 -11.69
C ILE A 69 -5.76 6.40 -12.16
N LEU A 70 -6.69 7.35 -12.00
CA LEU A 70 -8.08 7.19 -12.45
C LEU A 70 -8.18 7.07 -13.97
N LYS A 71 -7.36 7.81 -14.74
CA LYS A 71 -7.33 7.73 -16.20
C LYS A 71 -6.77 6.39 -16.71
N ASP A 72 -5.76 5.87 -16.03
CA ASP A 72 -5.06 4.64 -16.41
C ASP A 72 -5.72 3.38 -15.82
N SER A 73 -6.73 3.55 -14.96
CA SER A 73 -7.44 2.42 -14.36
C SER A 73 -8.23 1.67 -15.44
N PRO A 74 -8.01 0.36 -15.62
CA PRO A 74 -8.76 -0.42 -16.58
C PRO A 74 -10.23 -0.50 -16.19
N GLU A 75 -11.08 -0.76 -17.18
CA GLU A 75 -12.46 -1.16 -16.91
C GLU A 75 -12.47 -2.39 -16.01
N TYR A 76 -13.32 -2.35 -15.00
CA TYR A 76 -13.40 -3.38 -13.99
C TYR A 76 -14.85 -3.70 -13.67
N ILE A 77 -15.17 -5.00 -13.62
CA ILE A 77 -16.49 -5.51 -13.26
C ILE A 77 -16.32 -6.30 -11.97
N ASN A 78 -17.17 -6.01 -10.99
CA ASN A 78 -17.18 -6.76 -9.74
C ASN A 78 -17.36 -8.27 -10.02
N PRO A 79 -16.49 -9.14 -9.48
CA PRO A 79 -16.47 -10.55 -9.85
C PRO A 79 -17.75 -11.30 -9.45
N VAL A 80 -18.53 -10.78 -8.50
CA VAL A 80 -19.86 -11.33 -8.16
C VAL A 80 -20.83 -11.21 -9.34
N ILE A 81 -20.76 -10.11 -10.08
CA ILE A 81 -21.61 -9.89 -11.27
C ILE A 81 -21.21 -10.89 -12.36
N LEU A 82 -19.91 -11.06 -12.60
CA LEU A 82 -19.40 -12.04 -13.57
C LEU A 82 -19.83 -13.46 -13.20
N LEU A 83 -19.71 -13.84 -11.92
CA LEU A 83 -20.12 -15.13 -11.42
C LEU A 83 -21.64 -15.35 -11.56
N ALA A 84 -22.45 -14.33 -11.29
CA ALA A 84 -23.91 -14.41 -11.47
C ALA A 84 -24.28 -14.67 -12.94
N VAL A 85 -23.60 -14.02 -13.90
CA VAL A 85 -23.80 -14.25 -15.33
C VAL A 85 -23.39 -15.68 -15.72
N GLN A 86 -22.27 -16.18 -15.20
CA GLN A 86 -21.81 -17.54 -15.45
C GLN A 86 -22.80 -18.59 -14.93
N LEU A 87 -23.29 -18.42 -13.70
CA LEU A 87 -24.32 -19.30 -13.12
C LEU A 87 -25.60 -19.26 -13.94
N LYS A 88 -26.02 -18.09 -14.41
CA LYS A 88 -27.19 -17.95 -15.27
C LYS A 88 -27.01 -18.69 -16.60
N ALA A 89 -25.82 -18.63 -17.19
CA ALA A 89 -25.51 -19.37 -18.40
C ALA A 89 -25.57 -20.89 -18.17
N LEU A 90 -25.03 -21.39 -17.04
CA LEU A 90 -25.12 -22.80 -16.67
C LEU A 90 -26.56 -23.25 -16.45
N GLU A 91 -27.40 -22.41 -15.84
CA GLU A 91 -28.83 -22.68 -15.65
C GLU A 91 -29.55 -22.82 -17.00
N ILE A 92 -29.33 -21.87 -17.92
CA ILE A 92 -29.93 -21.88 -19.26
C ILE A 92 -29.52 -23.14 -20.04
N GLN A 93 -28.29 -23.61 -19.86
CA GLN A 93 -27.77 -24.82 -20.50
C GLN A 93 -28.25 -26.12 -19.82
N GLY A 94 -28.97 -26.03 -18.70
CA GLY A 94 -29.34 -27.19 -17.89
C GLY A 94 -28.15 -27.88 -17.20
N ALA A 95 -27.00 -27.21 -17.16
CA ALA A 95 -25.75 -27.72 -16.59
C ALA A 95 -25.58 -27.34 -15.10
N LEU A 96 -26.46 -26.51 -14.55
CA LEU A 96 -26.46 -26.14 -13.14
C LEU A 96 -27.14 -27.23 -12.29
N THR A 97 -26.43 -28.33 -12.07
CA THR A 97 -26.88 -29.44 -11.20
C THR A 97 -26.38 -29.27 -9.76
N LEU A 98 -26.92 -30.06 -8.83
CA LEU A 98 -26.48 -30.05 -7.43
C LEU A 98 -24.98 -30.36 -7.31
N GLU A 99 -24.48 -31.31 -8.08
CA GLU A 99 -23.07 -31.71 -8.09
C GLU A 99 -22.18 -30.54 -8.53
N THR A 100 -22.59 -29.81 -9.58
CA THR A 100 -21.87 -28.61 -10.03
C THR A 100 -21.91 -27.49 -8.99
N LEU A 101 -23.04 -27.31 -8.30
CA LEU A 101 -23.19 -26.32 -7.23
C LEU A 101 -22.29 -26.62 -6.03
N ILE A 102 -22.18 -27.89 -5.63
CA ILE A 102 -21.28 -28.32 -4.56
C ILE A 102 -19.83 -28.00 -4.93
N LEU A 103 -19.42 -28.29 -6.17
CA LEU A 103 -18.07 -27.98 -6.66
C LEU A 103 -17.80 -26.47 -6.72
N LEU A 104 -18.82 -25.66 -7.02
CA LEU A 104 -18.71 -24.20 -7.09
C LEU A 104 -18.78 -23.51 -5.73
N GLN A 105 -19.11 -24.21 -4.65
CA GLN A 105 -19.31 -23.61 -3.33
C GLN A 105 -18.11 -22.78 -2.81
N PRO A 106 -16.85 -23.23 -2.93
CA PRO A 106 -15.70 -22.40 -2.51
C PRO A 106 -15.57 -21.13 -3.36
N THR A 107 -15.79 -21.24 -4.67
CA THR A 107 -15.76 -20.11 -5.59
C THR A 107 -16.86 -19.10 -5.29
N LEU A 108 -18.08 -19.57 -5.02
CA LEU A 108 -19.21 -18.76 -4.60
C LEU A 108 -18.89 -17.98 -3.32
N GLN A 109 -18.40 -18.66 -2.30
CA GLN A 109 -18.07 -18.04 -1.01
C GLN A 109 -16.95 -17.00 -1.17
N ASN A 110 -15.83 -17.36 -1.80
CA ASN A 110 -14.69 -16.48 -1.96
C ASN A 110 -15.03 -15.25 -2.81
N THR A 111 -15.75 -15.44 -3.91
CA THR A 111 -16.14 -14.35 -4.82
C THR A 111 -17.13 -13.40 -4.13
N THR A 112 -18.10 -13.94 -3.39
CA THR A 112 -19.07 -13.13 -2.64
C THR A 112 -18.38 -12.32 -1.55
N GLN A 113 -17.50 -12.96 -0.76
CA GLN A 113 -16.74 -12.27 0.27
C GLN A 113 -15.85 -11.16 -0.29
N PHE A 114 -15.19 -11.43 -1.43
CA PHE A 114 -14.37 -10.43 -2.10
C PHE A 114 -15.21 -9.26 -2.61
N GLY A 115 -16.32 -9.54 -3.31
CA GLY A 115 -17.20 -8.51 -3.85
C GLY A 115 -17.89 -7.67 -2.78
N GLU A 116 -18.22 -8.25 -1.62
CA GLU A 116 -18.77 -7.53 -0.47
C GLU A 116 -17.75 -6.57 0.16
N LYS A 117 -16.51 -7.03 0.35
CA LYS A 117 -15.41 -6.18 0.83
C LYS A 117 -15.19 -5.00 -0.12
N GLU A 118 -15.13 -5.26 -1.41
CA GLU A 118 -14.98 -4.22 -2.43
C GLU A 118 -16.15 -3.23 -2.42
N SER A 119 -17.40 -3.72 -2.38
CA SER A 119 -18.60 -2.85 -2.30
C SER A 119 -18.57 -1.96 -1.06
N THR A 120 -18.11 -2.51 0.07
CA THR A 120 -17.95 -1.76 1.32
C THR A 120 -16.88 -0.67 1.19
N GLU A 121 -15.73 -0.99 0.61
CA GLU A 121 -14.66 -0.02 0.38
C GLU A 121 -15.08 1.09 -0.59
N ILE A 122 -15.74 0.75 -1.70
CA ILE A 122 -16.26 1.75 -2.64
C ILE A 122 -17.25 2.69 -1.95
N LYS A 123 -18.19 2.17 -1.15
CA LYS A 123 -19.13 2.99 -0.39
C LYS A 123 -18.42 3.91 0.60
N ARG A 124 -17.40 3.39 1.31
CA ARG A 124 -16.59 4.15 2.27
C ARG A 124 -15.85 5.29 1.58
N VAL A 125 -15.16 5.00 0.47
CA VAL A 125 -14.43 6.00 -0.32
C VAL A 125 -15.37 7.04 -0.90
N ALA A 126 -16.50 6.62 -1.50
CA ALA A 126 -17.49 7.54 -2.04
C ALA A 126 -18.09 8.44 -0.96
N SER A 127 -18.37 7.91 0.23
CA SER A 127 -18.83 8.71 1.37
C SER A 127 -17.79 9.73 1.81
N ALA A 128 -16.52 9.31 1.92
CA ALA A 128 -15.43 10.19 2.29
C ALA A 128 -15.23 11.33 1.28
N LEU A 129 -15.30 11.02 -0.03
CA LEU A 129 -15.22 12.00 -1.10
C LEU A 129 -16.37 13.01 -1.05
N LYS A 130 -17.60 12.56 -0.76
CA LYS A 130 -18.76 13.44 -0.60
C LYS A 130 -18.63 14.40 0.59
N SER A 131 -17.98 13.95 1.66
CA SER A 131 -17.74 14.77 2.86
C SER A 131 -16.46 15.61 2.78
N ALA A 132 -15.61 15.39 1.78
CA ALA A 132 -14.37 16.13 1.64
C ALA A 132 -14.64 17.59 1.27
N SER A 133 -13.94 18.52 1.93
CA SER A 133 -14.04 19.93 1.58
C SER A 133 -13.60 20.14 0.13
N PRO A 134 -14.34 20.93 -0.67
CA PRO A 134 -13.93 21.25 -2.03
C PRO A 134 -12.60 22.01 -1.99
N ILE A 135 -11.64 21.54 -2.77
CA ILE A 135 -10.36 22.19 -2.94
C ILE A 135 -10.34 22.77 -4.36
N PRO A 136 -10.14 24.09 -4.53
CA PRO A 136 -10.05 24.67 -5.86
C PRO A 136 -8.88 24.04 -6.63
N ALA A 137 -9.12 23.73 -7.90
CA ALA A 137 -8.08 23.24 -8.78
C ALA A 137 -6.95 24.29 -8.89
N LYS A 138 -5.70 23.84 -8.83
CA LYS A 138 -4.52 24.71 -9.02
C LYS A 138 -4.33 25.16 -10.47
N THR A 139 -5.11 24.60 -11.38
CA THR A 139 -5.07 24.84 -12.83
C THR A 139 -6.46 25.22 -13.32
N PRO A 140 -6.59 26.23 -14.19
CA PRO A 140 -7.86 26.57 -14.80
C PRO A 140 -8.37 25.40 -15.66
N ILE A 141 -9.65 25.05 -15.51
CA ILE A 141 -10.31 24.08 -16.38
C ILE A 141 -10.78 24.85 -17.62
N LEU A 142 -10.11 24.66 -18.76
CA LEU A 142 -10.50 25.30 -20.02
C LEU A 142 -11.83 24.69 -20.50
N GLY A 143 -12.85 25.53 -20.70
CA GLY A 143 -14.14 25.14 -21.30
C GLY A 143 -15.30 24.90 -20.32
N PHE A 144 -15.14 25.23 -19.04
CA PHE A 144 -16.22 25.32 -18.04
C PHE A 144 -16.28 26.71 -17.43
#